data_AF-A0A316DIG3-F1
#
_entry.id   AF-A0A316DIG3-F1
#
_cell.length_a   1.000
_cell.length_b   1.000
_cell.length_c   1.000
_cell.angle_alpha   90.00
_cell.angle_beta   90.00
_cell.angle_gamma   90.00
#
_symmetry.space_group_name_H-M   'P 1'
#
loop_
_entity.id
_entity.type
_entity.pdbx_description
1 polymer ?
#
loop_
_entity_poly.entity_id
_entity_poly.type
_entity_poly.pdbx_seq_one_letter_code
_entity_poly.pdbx_strand_id
1 'polypeptide(L)'
;MSSLHYYGNETIMSLDQVIHLRPNEVRVLDWVRTYEFLENSAGEDDPVQCFLEIKIEDAGVRIRRNRITEFPAFTTEQEEVHPDVETALPVFLRWAHELL
;
A
#
# COMPACT_ATOMS: atom_id res chain seq x y z
N MET A 1 -1.65 -21.52 -21.22
CA MET A 1 -1.92 -21.82 -19.80
C MET A 1 -2.42 -20.54 -19.17
N SER A 2 -3.74 -20.37 -19.14
CA SER A 2 -4.43 -19.26 -18.52
C SER A 2 -4.35 -19.43 -17.00
N SER A 3 -3.37 -18.78 -16.39
CA SER A 3 -3.29 -18.67 -14.93
C SER A 3 -4.43 -17.77 -14.47
N LEU A 4 -5.50 -18.37 -13.97
CA LEU A 4 -6.47 -17.69 -13.13
C LEU A 4 -5.72 -17.34 -11.84
N HIS A 5 -5.05 -16.18 -11.83
CA HIS A 5 -4.48 -15.63 -10.60
C HIS A 5 -5.66 -15.26 -9.71
N TYR A 6 -5.78 -15.94 -8.57
CA TYR A 6 -6.70 -15.53 -7.52
C TYR A 6 -6.39 -14.06 -7.21
N TYR A 7 -7.28 -13.16 -7.61
CA TYR A 7 -7.24 -11.77 -7.19
C TYR A 7 -7.50 -11.81 -5.68
N GLY A 8 -6.45 -11.86 -4.86
CA GLY A 8 -6.55 -11.39 -3.49
C GLY A 8 -7.18 -10.00 -3.58
N ASN A 9 -8.27 -9.77 -2.84
CA ASN A 9 -9.05 -8.54 -2.94
C ASN A 9 -8.19 -7.38 -2.48
N GLU A 10 -7.47 -6.79 -3.42
CA GLU A 10 -6.72 -5.57 -3.22
C GLU A 10 -7.66 -4.52 -2.61
N THR A 11 -7.35 -4.14 -1.38
CA THR A 11 -8.10 -3.11 -0.69
C THR A 11 -7.40 -1.79 -0.88
N ILE A 12 -8.02 -0.89 -1.63
CA ILE A 12 -7.50 0.45 -1.85
C ILE A 12 -8.04 1.37 -0.76
N MET A 13 -7.14 2.10 -0.10
CA MET A 13 -7.47 3.00 1.01
C MET A 13 -6.76 4.35 0.82
N SER A 14 -7.28 5.43 1.40
CA SER A 14 -6.52 6.69 1.46
C SER A 14 -5.35 6.58 2.45
N LEU A 15 -4.36 7.48 2.35
CA LEU A 15 -3.28 7.56 3.33
C LEU A 15 -3.83 7.82 4.75
N ASP A 16 -4.84 8.68 4.89
CA ASP A 16 -5.51 8.95 6.17
C ASP A 16 -6.16 7.71 6.79
N GLN A 17 -6.70 6.82 5.96
CA GLN A 17 -7.25 5.56 6.46
C GLN A 17 -6.13 4.59 6.85
N VAL A 18 -5.07 4.53 6.04
CA VAL A 18 -3.95 3.60 6.24
C VAL A 18 -3.19 3.87 7.54
N ILE A 19 -2.99 5.13 7.93
CA ILE A 19 -2.25 5.46 9.17
C ILE A 19 -2.92 4.92 10.45
N HIS A 20 -4.16 4.47 10.36
CA HIS A 20 -4.92 3.91 11.48
C HIS A 20 -5.04 2.37 11.42
N LEU A 21 -4.42 1.72 10.43
CA LEU A 21 -4.46 0.26 10.29
C LEU A 21 -3.87 -0.45 11.51
N ARG A 22 -4.55 -1.53 11.92
CA ARG A 22 -4.08 -2.43 12.97
C ARG A 22 -3.66 -3.78 12.38
N PRO A 23 -2.78 -4.55 13.07
CA PRO A 23 -2.28 -5.82 12.56
C PRO A 23 -3.37 -6.86 12.22
N ASN A 24 -4.50 -6.85 12.93
CA ASN A 24 -5.62 -7.76 12.64
C ASN A 24 -6.37 -7.35 11.37
N GLU A 25 -6.46 -6.06 11.06
CA GLU A 25 -7.10 -5.56 9.84
C GLU A 25 -6.27 -5.93 8.62
N VAL A 26 -4.95 -5.75 8.66
CA VAL A 26 -4.05 -6.20 7.58
C VAL A 26 -4.18 -7.70 7.32
N ARG A 27 -4.30 -8.52 8.36
CA ARG A 27 -4.52 -9.98 8.21
C ARG A 27 -5.85 -10.34 7.55
N VAL A 28 -6.89 -9.56 7.79
CA VAL A 28 -8.21 -9.79 7.19
C VAL A 28 -8.24 -9.29 5.75
N LEU A 29 -7.59 -8.15 5.49
CA LEU A 29 -7.56 -7.52 4.17
C LEU A 29 -6.55 -8.18 3.22
N ASP A 30 -5.50 -8.81 3.76
CA ASP A 30 -4.43 -9.55 3.06
C ASP A 30 -3.52 -8.66 2.19
N TRP A 31 -4.12 -7.74 1.43
CA TRP A 31 -3.45 -6.82 0.53
C TRP A 31 -4.09 -5.44 0.61
N VAL A 32 -3.33 -4.45 1.07
CA VAL A 32 -3.73 -3.04 1.11
C VAL A 32 -2.80 -2.20 0.24
N ARG A 33 -3.38 -1.30 -0.56
CA ARG A 33 -2.68 -0.29 -1.36
C ARG A 33 -3.23 1.09 -1.03
N THR A 34 -2.37 2.11 -0.99
CA THR A 34 -2.85 3.50 -0.87
C THR A 34 -3.36 4.03 -2.21
N TYR A 35 -4.23 5.03 -2.17
CA TYR A 35 -4.73 5.70 -3.38
C TYR A 35 -3.60 6.47 -4.10
N GLU A 36 -3.72 6.58 -5.42
CA GLU A 36 -2.77 7.28 -6.31
C GLU A 36 -3.11 8.77 -6.47
N PHE A 37 -4.20 9.21 -5.85
CA PHE A 37 -4.62 10.60 -5.75
C PHE A 37 -4.94 10.95 -4.29
N LEU A 38 -4.99 12.24 -3.96
CA LEU A 38 -5.49 12.73 -2.67
C LEU A 38 -6.48 13.85 -2.94
N GLU A 39 -7.65 13.78 -2.31
CA GLU A 39 -8.63 14.87 -2.36
C GLU A 39 -8.05 16.07 -1.62
N ASN A 40 -7.89 17.19 -2.33
CA ASN A 40 -7.37 18.43 -1.78
C ASN A 40 -8.47 19.24 -1.08
N SER A 41 -8.11 20.39 -0.51
CA SER A 41 -9.04 21.24 0.26
C SER A 41 -10.18 21.85 -0.58
N ALA A 42 -10.13 21.74 -1.91
CA ALA A 42 -11.19 22.14 -2.83
C ALA A 42 -12.10 20.97 -3.25
N GLY A 43 -11.83 19.75 -2.79
CA GLY A 43 -12.54 18.54 -3.18
C GLY A 43 -12.10 17.96 -4.53
N GLU A 44 -10.89 18.30 -5.00
CA GLU A 44 -10.32 17.81 -6.26
C GLU A 44 -9.20 16.80 -5.98
N ASP A 45 -9.11 15.76 -6.81
CA ASP A 45 -8.09 14.71 -6.69
C ASP A 45 -6.73 15.17 -7.26
N ASP A 46 -5.79 15.50 -6.38
CA ASP A 46 -4.40 15.78 -6.74
C ASP A 46 -3.60 14.48 -6.85
N PRO A 47 -2.84 14.24 -7.94
CA PRO A 47 -2.04 13.03 -8.07
C PRO A 47 -0.92 12.99 -7.04
N VAL A 48 -0.84 11.90 -6.28
CA VAL A 48 0.33 11.66 -5.42
C VAL A 48 1.46 11.06 -6.24
N GLN A 49 2.67 11.52 -6.00
CA GLN A 49 3.85 11.02 -6.71
C GLN A 49 4.19 9.57 -6.29
N CYS A 50 3.67 9.10 -5.15
CA CYS A 50 3.93 7.78 -4.61
C CYS A 50 2.66 7.14 -4.07
N PHE A 51 2.55 5.83 -4.19
CA PHE A 51 1.61 5.01 -3.44
C PHE A 51 2.36 3.89 -2.69
N LEU A 52 1.76 3.42 -1.61
CA LEU A 52 2.30 2.37 -0.77
C LEU A 52 1.47 1.08 -0.92
N GLU A 53 2.13 -0.05 -0.69
CA GLU A 53 1.51 -1.37 -0.66
C GLU A 53 1.98 -2.12 0.58
N ILE A 54 1.08 -2.84 1.25
CA ILE A 54 1.39 -3.89 2.24
C ILE A 54 0.62 -5.14 1.85
N LYS A 55 1.32 -6.26 1.73
CA LYS A 55 0.76 -7.52 1.24
C LYS A 55 1.33 -8.72 2.00
N ILE A 56 0.45 -9.60 2.46
CA ILE A 56 0.84 -10.88 3.04
C ILE A 56 1.10 -11.85 1.89
N GLU A 57 2.24 -12.52 1.94
CA GLU A 57 2.67 -13.54 0.97
C GLU A 57 3.21 -14.76 1.72
N ASP A 58 3.40 -15.88 1.01
CA ASP A 58 3.92 -17.12 1.59
C ASP A 58 5.29 -16.94 2.26
N ALA A 59 6.10 -15.98 1.78
CA ALA A 59 7.44 -15.69 2.30
C ALA A 59 7.47 -14.68 3.45
N GLY A 60 6.32 -14.10 3.83
CA GLY A 60 6.21 -13.04 4.83
C GLY A 60 5.35 -11.88 4.35
N VAL A 61 5.48 -10.73 5.00
CA VAL A 61 4.74 -9.52 4.66
C VAL A 61 5.63 -8.59 3.86
N ARG A 62 5.27 -8.34 2.61
CA ARG A 62 5.96 -7.41 1.72
C ARG A 62 5.34 -6.03 1.82
N ILE A 63 6.18 -5.01 1.94
CA ILE A 63 5.78 -3.61 1.83
C ILE A 63 6.55 -2.95 0.68
N ARG A 64 5.88 -2.06 -0.05
CA ARG A 64 6.49 -1.29 -1.15
C ARG A 64 6.13 0.18 -1.09
N ARG A 65 7.08 1.00 -1.52
CA ARG A 65 6.87 2.39 -1.94
C ARG A 65 7.09 2.49 -3.44
N ASN A 66 6.04 2.85 -4.15
CA ASN A 66 6.03 2.90 -5.61
C ASN A 66 5.88 4.35 -6.04
N ARG A 67 6.82 4.88 -6.84
CA ARG A 67 6.73 6.20 -7.44
C ARG A 67 6.07 6.11 -8.81
N ILE A 68 5.01 6.88 -9.03
CA ILE A 68 4.34 7.01 -10.32
C ILE A 68 5.26 7.79 -11.26
N THR A 69 5.61 7.21 -12.40
CA THR A 69 6.42 7.88 -13.42
C THR A 69 5.54 8.49 -14.50
N GLU A 70 4.57 7.72 -14.98
CA GLU A 70 3.59 8.14 -15.97
C GLU A 70 2.38 7.21 -15.85
N PHE A 71 1.31 7.64 -15.19
CA PHE A 71 0.19 6.76 -14.87
C PHE A 71 -0.31 5.98 -16.11
N PRO A 72 -0.45 4.64 -16.04
CA PRO A 72 -0.38 3.78 -14.83
C PRO A 72 1.02 3.20 -14.53
N ALA A 73 2.08 3.65 -15.20
CA ALA A 73 3.44 3.19 -14.97
C ALA A 73 4.05 3.78 -13.68
N PHE A 74 4.77 2.92 -12.96
CA PHE A 74 5.46 3.27 -11.73
C PHE A 74 6.79 2.51 -11.61
N THR A 75 7.65 2.97 -10.70
CA THR A 75 8.87 2.26 -10.29
C THR A 75 8.84 2.04 -8.78
N THR A 76 9.18 0.83 -8.33
CA THR A 76 9.35 0.54 -6.91
C THR A 76 10.65 1.19 -6.42
N GLU A 77 10.54 2.21 -5.58
CA GLU A 77 11.70 2.92 -5.02
C GLU A 77 12.24 2.23 -3.77
N GLN A 78 11.35 1.61 -2.99
CA GLN A 78 11.70 0.87 -1.79
C GLN A 78 10.82 -0.37 -1.67
N GLU A 79 11.42 -1.49 -1.31
CA GLU A 79 10.74 -2.76 -1.02
C GLU A 79 11.39 -3.37 0.22
N GLU A 80 10.56 -3.81 1.18
CA GLU A 80 11.01 -4.57 2.33
C GLU A 80 10.12 -5.80 2.51
N VAL A 81 10.70 -6.90 2.99
CA VAL A 81 9.98 -8.13 3.35
C VAL A 81 10.26 -8.42 4.81
N HIS A 82 9.20 -8.60 5.57
CA HIS A 82 9.23 -8.85 7.00
C HIS A 82 8.62 -10.22 7.32
N PRO A 83 9.01 -10.85 8.44
CA PRO A 83 8.48 -12.16 8.80
C PRO A 83 6.98 -12.15 9.13
N ASP A 84 6.43 -11.03 9.60
CA ASP A 84 5.04 -10.91 10.04
C ASP A 84 4.49 -9.49 9.93
N VAL A 85 3.20 -9.34 10.20
CA VAL A 85 2.50 -8.04 10.14
C VAL A 85 2.99 -7.10 11.24
N GLU A 86 3.31 -7.63 12.42
CA GLU A 86 3.79 -6.85 13.58
C GLU A 86 5.10 -6.13 13.30
N THR A 87 5.96 -6.73 12.48
CA THR A 87 7.25 -6.14 12.08
C THR A 87 7.13 -5.26 10.83
N ALA A 88 6.25 -5.59 9.89
CA ALA A 88 6.02 -4.80 8.67
C ALA A 88 5.24 -3.51 8.92
N LEU A 89 4.14 -3.60 9.67
CA LEU A 89 3.16 -2.52 9.79
C LEU A 89 3.76 -1.22 10.35
N PRO A 90 4.60 -1.22 11.40
CA PRO A 90 5.23 0.02 11.89
C PRO A 90 6.08 0.73 10.82
N VAL A 91 6.74 -0.02 9.95
CA VAL A 91 7.55 0.54 8.84
C VAL A 91 6.64 1.13 7.77
N PHE A 92 5.59 0.38 7.39
CA PHE A 92 4.58 0.84 6.45
C PHE A 92 3.88 2.12 6.91
N LEU A 93 3.46 2.19 8.18
CA LEU A 93 2.83 3.38 8.77
C LEU A 93 3.79 4.57 8.80
N ARG A 94 5.08 4.35 9.05
CA ARG A 94 6.09 5.41 8.98
C ARG A 94 6.15 6.00 7.56
N TRP A 95 6.19 5.17 6.52
CA TRP A 95 6.16 5.66 5.15
C TRP A 95 4.86 6.39 4.82
N ALA A 96 3.72 5.93 5.34
CA ALA A 96 2.44 6.61 5.14
C ALA A 96 2.44 8.01 5.77
N HIS A 97 3.00 8.14 6.97
CA HIS A 97 3.18 9.44 7.63
C HIS A 97 4.17 10.37 6.93
N GLU A 98 5.16 9.83 6.19
CA GLU A 98 6.09 10.64 5.39
C GLU A 98 5.45 11.20 4.10
N LEU A 99 4.31 10.65 3.66
CA LEU A 99 3.59 11.05 2.45
C LEU A 99 2.39 11.97 2.72
N LEU A 100 1.91 12.06 3.97
CA LEU A 100 0.89 13.01 4.44
C LEU A 100 1.51 14.37 4.74
#